data_AF-A0A3G6MEE9-F1
#
_entry.id   AF-A0A3G6MEE9-F1
#
_cell.length_a   1.000
_cell.length_b   1.000
_cell.length_c   1.000
_cell.angle_alpha   90.00
_cell.angle_beta   90.00
_cell.angle_gamma   90.00
#
_symmetry.space_group_name_H-M   'P 1'
#
loop_
_entity.id
_entity.type
_entity.pdbx_description
1 polymer ?
#
loop_
_entity_poly.entity_id
_entity_poly.type
_entity_poly.pdbx_seq_one_letter_code
_entity_poly.pdbx_strand_id
1 'polypeptide(L)'
;MPKNDLKYIDFRTASFRNLNVCKELLERLDNCESKNKNNILHKIYYLSGYIIEFSYKYALFHHLGLNKIDNIYNFGDDSFKKKWKDHDFSKLRLLCTDNKLNFSTDIPYFGSKIENKEIESLINSWDVQIRYNLSLANNTIMLDESRIKDFVSSIEDILNKITTKFS
;
A
#
# COMPACT_ATOMS: atom_id res chain seq x y z
N MET A 1 9.88 -2.66 28.32
CA MET A 1 9.60 -2.70 26.86
C MET A 1 9.64 -1.27 26.34
N PRO A 2 10.32 -0.97 25.23
CA PRO A 2 10.19 0.36 24.63
C PRO A 2 8.71 0.59 24.30
N LYS A 3 8.17 1.76 24.66
CA LYS A 3 6.86 2.18 24.14
C LYS A 3 7.00 2.20 22.62
N ASN A 4 6.17 1.42 21.91
CA ASN A 4 6.09 1.52 20.46
C ASN A 4 5.74 2.98 20.12
N ASP A 5 6.69 3.70 19.53
CA ASP A 5 6.50 5.05 19.02
C ASP A 5 6.32 4.94 17.50
N LEU A 6 5.15 5.36 17.02
CA LEU A 6 4.82 5.33 15.60
C LEU A 6 3.99 6.58 15.30
N LYS A 7 4.45 7.39 14.36
CA LYS A 7 3.76 8.59 13.91
C LYS A 7 3.09 8.29 12.58
N TYR A 8 1.98 8.95 12.28
CA TYR A 8 1.30 8.67 11.02
C TYR A 8 2.16 9.06 9.80
N ILE A 9 3.05 10.05 9.94
CA ILE A 9 4.03 10.42 8.90
C ILE A 9 5.03 9.30 8.57
N ASP A 10 5.21 8.34 9.47
CA ASP A 10 6.08 7.19 9.25
C ASP A 10 5.49 6.26 8.18
N PHE A 11 4.15 6.18 8.03
CA PHE A 11 3.51 5.44 6.94
C PHE A 11 3.87 6.02 5.57
N ARG A 12 3.83 7.35 5.43
CA ARG A 12 4.28 8.03 4.20
C ARG A 12 5.76 7.77 3.95
N THR A 13 6.60 7.92 4.98
CA THR A 13 8.05 7.70 4.86
C THR A 13 8.35 6.25 4.43
N ALA A 14 7.69 5.26 5.04
CA ALA A 14 7.83 3.86 4.67
C ALA A 14 7.32 3.58 3.25
N SER A 15 6.25 4.25 2.82
CA SER A 15 5.72 4.14 1.44
C SER A 15 6.75 4.57 0.39
N PHE A 16 7.39 5.73 0.56
CA PHE A 16 8.43 6.19 -0.36
C PHE A 16 9.67 5.29 -0.34
N ARG A 17 10.05 4.77 0.83
CA ARG A 17 11.16 3.79 0.92
C ARG A 17 10.83 2.50 0.17
N ASN A 18 9.62 1.96 0.33
CA ASN A 18 9.18 0.78 -0.40
C ASN A 18 9.12 1.04 -1.91
N LEU A 19 8.64 2.21 -2.34
CA LEU A 19 8.60 2.59 -3.76
C LEU A 19 10.01 2.62 -4.36
N ASN A 20 10.99 3.21 -3.67
CA ASN A 20 12.37 3.23 -4.13
C ASN A 20 12.92 1.81 -4.29
N VAL A 21 12.67 0.93 -3.32
CA VAL A 21 13.06 -0.49 -3.43
C VAL A 21 12.38 -1.17 -4.62
N CYS A 22 11.08 -0.93 -4.85
CA CYS A 22 10.39 -1.46 -6.03
C CYS A 22 11.05 -1.02 -7.35
N LYS A 23 11.45 0.26 -7.46
CA LYS A 23 12.13 0.80 -8.64
C LYS A 23 13.51 0.19 -8.85
N GLU A 24 14.32 0.10 -7.79
CA GLU A 24 15.64 -0.56 -7.85
C GLU A 24 15.52 -2.05 -8.24
N LEU A 25 14.46 -2.72 -7.78
CA LEU A 25 14.18 -4.11 -8.14
C LEU A 25 13.74 -4.24 -9.61
N LEU A 26 12.94 -3.31 -10.13
CA LEU A 26 12.55 -3.26 -11.54
C LEU A 26 13.77 -3.09 -12.45
N GLU A 27 14.72 -2.21 -12.11
CA GLU A 27 15.95 -2.00 -12.89
C GLU A 27 16.83 -3.27 -12.94
N ARG A 28 16.74 -4.13 -11.92
CA ARG A 28 17.48 -5.40 -11.87
C ARG A 28 16.84 -6.52 -12.67
N LEU A 29 15.57 -6.40 -13.08
CA LEU A 29 14.87 -7.46 -13.83
C LEU A 29 15.54 -7.75 -15.17
N ASP A 30 16.06 -6.73 -15.84
CA ASP A 30 16.70 -6.86 -17.15
C ASP A 30 17.98 -7.71 -17.09
N ASN A 31 18.64 -7.78 -15.92
CA ASN A 31 19.97 -8.36 -15.75
C ASN A 31 20.00 -9.65 -14.92
N CYS A 32 18.85 -10.24 -14.56
CA CYS A 32 18.81 -11.44 -13.73
C CYS A 32 18.26 -12.68 -14.46
N GLU A 33 18.74 -13.86 -14.04
CA GLU A 33 18.24 -15.15 -14.51
C GLU A 33 16.72 -15.30 -14.28
N SER A 34 16.04 -16.05 -15.15
CA SER A 34 14.57 -16.21 -15.14
C SER A 34 13.98 -16.63 -13.79
N LYS A 35 14.64 -17.55 -13.07
CA LYS A 35 14.22 -17.97 -11.72
C LYS A 35 14.26 -16.84 -10.70
N ASN A 36 15.19 -15.90 -10.86
CA ASN A 36 15.31 -14.73 -10.00
C ASN A 36 14.28 -13.66 -10.37
N LYS A 37 13.87 -13.57 -11.65
CA LYS A 37 12.83 -12.64 -12.11
C LYS A 37 11.52 -12.83 -11.36
N ASN A 38 10.98 -14.05 -11.29
CA ASN A 38 9.71 -14.31 -10.59
C ASN A 38 9.79 -13.90 -9.11
N ASN A 39 10.88 -14.25 -8.43
CA ASN A 39 11.08 -13.84 -7.04
C ASN A 39 11.13 -12.31 -6.87
N ILE A 40 11.72 -11.59 -7.82
CA ILE A 40 11.75 -10.14 -7.83
C ILE A 40 10.35 -9.57 -8.06
N LEU A 41 9.61 -10.07 -9.05
CA LEU A 41 8.24 -9.65 -9.34
C LEU A 41 7.32 -9.81 -8.11
N HIS A 42 7.41 -10.94 -7.41
CA HIS A 42 6.64 -11.16 -6.18
C HIS A 42 7.05 -10.23 -5.03
N LYS A 43 8.34 -9.91 -4.89
CA LYS A 43 8.81 -8.94 -3.89
C LYS A 43 8.28 -7.53 -4.19
N ILE A 44 8.35 -7.11 -5.45
CA ILE A 44 7.79 -5.83 -5.90
C ILE A 44 6.30 -5.79 -5.60
N TYR A 45 5.57 -6.83 -6.00
CA TYR A 45 4.13 -6.94 -5.76
C TYR A 45 3.75 -6.88 -4.27
N TYR A 46 4.50 -7.59 -3.43
CA TYR A 46 4.30 -7.57 -1.99
C TYR A 46 4.52 -6.18 -1.38
N LEU A 47 5.64 -5.55 -1.68
CA LEU A 47 5.98 -4.21 -1.18
C LEU A 47 4.99 -3.15 -1.67
N SER A 48 4.54 -3.30 -2.91
CA SER A 48 3.54 -2.45 -3.56
C SER A 48 2.22 -2.39 -2.79
N GLY A 49 1.71 -3.51 -2.29
CA GLY A 49 0.50 -3.47 -1.46
C GLY A 49 0.69 -2.80 -0.10
N TYR A 50 1.88 -2.85 0.51
CA TYR A 50 2.13 -2.05 1.71
C TYR A 50 2.13 -0.54 1.43
N ILE A 51 2.53 -0.10 0.24
CA ILE A 51 2.42 1.31 -0.14
C ILE A 51 0.94 1.74 -0.14
N ILE A 52 0.06 0.89 -0.70
CA ILE A 52 -1.40 1.12 -0.69
C ILE A 52 -1.94 1.14 0.75
N GLU A 53 -1.61 0.12 1.55
CA GLU A 53 -2.02 0.01 2.96
C GLU A 53 -1.62 1.27 3.76
N PHE A 54 -0.36 1.68 3.64
CA PHE A 54 0.19 2.82 4.34
C PHE A 54 -0.41 4.14 3.85
N SER A 55 -0.80 4.21 2.58
CA SER A 55 -1.50 5.37 2.04
C SER A 55 -2.88 5.55 2.66
N TYR A 56 -3.65 4.46 2.89
CA TYR A 56 -4.89 4.51 3.67
C TYR A 56 -4.64 5.02 5.09
N LYS A 57 -3.66 4.45 5.78
CA LYS A 57 -3.36 4.78 7.18
C LYS A 57 -2.89 6.23 7.33
N TYR A 58 -2.01 6.69 6.43
CA TYR A 58 -1.55 8.07 6.39
C TYR A 58 -2.71 9.05 6.22
N ALA A 59 -3.55 8.82 5.20
CA ALA A 59 -4.69 9.70 4.91
C ALA A 59 -5.71 9.71 6.05
N LEU A 60 -6.00 8.55 6.65
CA LEU A 60 -6.92 8.43 7.79
C LEU A 60 -6.46 9.27 8.99
N PHE A 61 -5.22 9.09 9.44
CA PHE A 61 -4.74 9.80 10.62
C PHE A 61 -4.54 11.29 10.37
N HIS A 62 -4.14 11.68 9.15
CA HIS A 62 -4.13 13.09 8.78
C HIS A 62 -5.54 13.69 8.81
N HIS A 63 -6.53 12.99 8.25
CA HIS A 63 -7.93 13.44 8.25
C HIS A 63 -8.51 13.59 9.66
N LEU A 64 -8.11 12.71 10.59
CA LEU A 64 -8.49 12.77 12.00
C LEU A 64 -7.78 13.87 12.79
N GLY A 65 -6.90 14.66 12.15
CA GLY A 65 -6.29 15.84 12.74
C GLY A 65 -5.18 15.57 13.76
N LEU A 66 -4.55 14.39 13.73
CA LEU A 66 -3.39 14.11 14.60
C LEU A 66 -2.21 15.01 14.21
N ASN A 67 -1.43 15.43 15.20
CA ASN A 67 -0.18 16.13 14.95
C ASN A 67 0.88 15.16 14.43
N LYS A 68 1.79 15.67 13.60
CA LYS A 68 2.87 14.87 12.97
C LYS A 68 3.80 14.19 13.98
N ILE A 69 3.81 14.64 15.23
CA ILE A 69 4.63 14.11 16.32
C ILE A 69 3.86 13.15 17.25
N ASP A 70 2.54 13.04 17.09
CA ASP A 70 1.71 12.23 17.97
C ASP A 70 1.96 10.74 17.70
N ASN A 71 2.07 9.97 18.79
CA ASN A 71 2.13 8.52 18.73
C ASN A 71 0.73 7.96 18.48
N ILE A 72 0.51 7.37 17.31
CA ILE A 72 -0.79 6.86 16.88
C ILE A 72 -1.31 5.70 17.75
N TYR A 73 -0.44 5.01 18.50
CA TYR A 73 -0.88 3.98 19.45
C TYR A 73 -1.67 4.54 20.63
N ASN A 74 -1.55 5.84 20.90
CA ASN A 74 -2.34 6.54 21.93
C ASN A 74 -3.68 7.05 21.39
N PHE A 75 -3.93 6.96 20.08
CA PHE A 75 -5.15 7.45 19.46
C PHE A 75 -6.23 6.36 19.35
N GLY A 76 -7.46 6.73 19.65
CA GLY A 76 -8.63 5.85 19.59
C GLY A 76 -8.71 4.81 20.72
N ASP A 77 -9.83 4.11 20.78
CA ASP A 77 -10.03 2.96 21.66
C ASP A 77 -9.42 1.67 21.06
N ASP A 78 -9.50 0.56 21.79
CA ASP A 78 -8.97 -0.73 21.33
C ASP A 78 -9.68 -1.27 20.08
N SER A 79 -10.97 -0.92 19.90
CA SER A 79 -11.75 -1.29 18.72
C SER A 79 -11.22 -0.59 17.47
N PHE A 80 -11.02 0.73 17.54
CA PHE A 80 -10.39 1.51 16.49
C PHE A 80 -8.96 1.01 16.20
N LYS A 81 -8.18 0.74 17.26
CA LYS A 81 -6.82 0.20 17.13
C LYS A 81 -6.77 -1.12 16.40
N LYS A 82 -7.74 -2.00 16.64
CA LYS A 82 -7.85 -3.26 15.91
C LYS A 82 -8.14 -3.03 14.43
N LYS A 83 -9.04 -2.10 14.10
CA LYS A 83 -9.42 -1.81 12.71
C LYS A 83 -8.28 -1.21 11.89
N TRP A 84 -7.56 -0.19 12.40
CA TRP A 84 -6.49 0.43 11.61
C TRP A 84 -5.26 -0.47 11.48
N LYS A 85 -5.06 -1.43 12.39
CA LYS A 85 -3.96 -2.41 12.30
C LYS A 85 -4.23 -3.53 11.29
N ASP A 86 -5.42 -3.62 10.72
CA ASP A 86 -5.73 -4.60 9.69
C ASP A 86 -4.88 -4.36 8.42
N HIS A 87 -4.74 -5.40 7.61
CA HIS A 87 -4.03 -5.40 6.33
C HIS A 87 -4.99 -5.47 5.14
N ASP A 88 -6.27 -5.79 5.39
CA ASP A 88 -7.31 -5.86 4.37
C ASP A 88 -7.72 -4.46 3.88
N PHE A 89 -7.54 -4.21 2.58
CA PHE A 89 -7.82 -2.91 1.97
C PHE A 89 -9.31 -2.53 2.02
N SER A 90 -10.22 -3.51 1.93
CA SER A 90 -11.65 -3.25 2.01
C SER A 90 -12.03 -2.77 3.42
N LYS A 91 -11.46 -3.38 4.46
CA LYS A 91 -11.67 -2.94 5.84
C LYS A 91 -11.04 -1.59 6.14
N LEU A 92 -9.85 -1.30 5.61
CA LEU A 92 -9.23 0.01 5.74
C LEU A 92 -10.03 1.09 5.02
N ARG A 93 -10.57 0.79 3.83
CA ARG A 93 -11.48 1.68 3.10
C ARG A 93 -12.75 1.94 3.89
N LEU A 94 -13.39 0.90 4.44
CA LEU A 94 -14.56 1.04 5.32
C LEU A 94 -14.24 1.90 6.53
N LEU A 95 -13.09 1.70 7.18
CA LEU A 95 -12.65 2.53 8.30
C LEU A 95 -12.52 4.01 7.89
N CYS A 96 -11.99 4.31 6.70
CA CYS A 96 -11.94 5.67 6.19
C CYS A 96 -13.35 6.26 6.02
N THR A 97 -14.25 5.53 5.38
CA THR A 97 -15.65 5.95 5.18
C THR A 97 -16.38 6.17 6.50
N ASP A 98 -16.25 5.25 7.46
CA ASP A 98 -16.81 5.35 8.82
C ASP A 98 -16.35 6.63 9.54
N ASN A 99 -15.13 7.08 9.24
CA ASN A 99 -14.53 8.31 9.78
C ASN A 99 -14.71 9.53 8.85
N LYS A 100 -15.63 9.46 7.88
CA LYS A 100 -15.98 10.55 6.95
C LYS A 100 -14.84 10.97 6.01
N LEU A 101 -13.82 10.13 5.85
CA LEU A 101 -12.78 10.30 4.85
C LEU A 101 -13.23 9.68 3.52
N ASN A 102 -13.63 10.54 2.58
CA ASN A 102 -13.89 10.14 1.19
C ASN A 102 -12.71 10.54 0.30
N PHE A 103 -12.09 9.56 -0.35
CA PHE A 103 -11.04 9.84 -1.34
C PHE A 103 -11.64 10.50 -2.57
N SER A 104 -10.90 11.46 -3.13
CA SER A 104 -11.36 12.17 -4.32
C SER A 104 -11.19 11.30 -5.56
N THR A 105 -11.98 11.59 -6.59
CA THR A 105 -12.02 10.83 -7.85
C THR A 105 -10.72 10.90 -8.63
N ASP A 106 -9.86 11.89 -8.34
CA ASP A 106 -8.54 12.04 -8.95
C ASP A 106 -7.49 11.08 -8.39
N ILE A 107 -7.71 10.49 -7.20
CA ILE A 107 -6.83 9.46 -6.61
C ILE A 107 -7.26 8.08 -7.14
N PRO A 108 -6.49 7.46 -8.06
CA PRO A 108 -6.90 6.21 -8.70
C PRO A 108 -7.12 5.10 -7.68
N TYR A 109 -8.10 4.23 -7.93
CA TYR A 109 -8.42 3.03 -7.13
C TYR A 109 -8.85 3.27 -5.65
N PHE A 110 -8.57 4.44 -5.07
CA PHE A 110 -9.06 4.88 -3.76
C PHE A 110 -10.38 5.64 -3.89
N GLY A 111 -10.46 6.53 -4.88
CA GLY A 111 -11.70 7.16 -5.30
C GLY A 111 -12.60 6.20 -6.09
N SER A 112 -13.51 6.74 -6.90
CA SER A 112 -14.33 5.94 -7.82
C SER A 112 -13.70 5.70 -9.19
N LYS A 113 -12.52 6.30 -9.46
CA LYS A 113 -11.85 6.18 -10.75
C LYS A 113 -11.04 4.88 -10.83
N ILE A 114 -11.42 4.03 -11.78
CA ILE A 114 -10.66 2.86 -12.20
C ILE A 114 -10.01 3.21 -13.53
N GLU A 115 -8.68 3.24 -13.56
CA GLU A 115 -7.92 3.58 -14.77
C GLU A 115 -7.58 2.33 -15.59
N ASN A 116 -7.22 1.24 -14.93
CA ASN A 116 -6.90 -0.03 -15.56
C ASN A 116 -7.46 -1.20 -14.72
N LYS A 117 -8.31 -2.04 -15.33
CA LYS A 117 -8.94 -3.19 -14.67
C LYS A 117 -7.94 -4.27 -14.26
N GLU A 118 -6.84 -4.43 -14.99
CA GLU A 118 -5.80 -5.40 -14.63
C GLU A 118 -5.04 -4.99 -13.38
N ILE A 119 -4.82 -3.67 -13.22
CA ILE A 119 -4.25 -3.09 -12.01
C ILE A 119 -5.23 -3.17 -10.84
N GLU A 120 -6.50 -2.88 -11.07
CA GLU A 120 -7.55 -3.09 -10.07
C GLU A 120 -7.58 -4.55 -9.59
N SER A 121 -7.48 -5.51 -10.51
CA SER A 121 -7.38 -6.94 -10.18
C SER A 121 -6.17 -7.25 -9.31
N LEU A 122 -5.00 -6.65 -9.59
CA LEU A 122 -3.82 -6.79 -8.74
C LEU A 122 -4.06 -6.22 -7.34
N ILE A 123 -4.63 -5.02 -7.23
CA ILE A 123 -4.93 -4.41 -5.92
C ILE A 123 -5.88 -5.30 -5.12
N ASN A 124 -6.95 -5.77 -5.74
CA ASN A 124 -7.97 -6.58 -5.08
C ASN A 124 -7.51 -7.99 -4.72
N SER A 125 -6.46 -8.48 -5.37
CA SER A 125 -5.90 -9.82 -5.13
C SER A 125 -4.69 -9.77 -4.19
N TRP A 126 -4.28 -8.60 -3.72
CA TRP A 126 -3.16 -8.47 -2.81
C TRP A 126 -3.54 -9.00 -1.43
N ASP A 127 -2.65 -9.81 -0.85
CA ASP A 127 -2.80 -10.37 0.48
C ASP A 127 -1.43 -10.46 1.16
N VAL A 128 -1.38 -10.15 2.46
CA VAL A 128 -0.15 -10.18 3.25
C VAL A 128 0.48 -11.58 3.33
N GLN A 129 -0.31 -12.65 3.21
CA GLN A 129 0.12 -14.05 3.24
C GLN A 129 0.96 -14.44 2.03
N ILE A 130 0.91 -13.68 0.94
CA ILE A 130 1.74 -13.90 -0.26
C ILE A 130 3.23 -13.92 0.09
N ARG A 131 3.65 -13.22 1.15
CA ARG A 131 5.02 -13.29 1.68
C ARG A 131 5.43 -14.68 2.15
N TYR A 132 4.51 -15.43 2.76
CA TYR A 132 4.82 -16.72 3.39
C TYR A 132 4.64 -17.90 2.45
N ASN A 133 3.85 -17.71 1.39
CA ASN A 133 3.53 -18.79 0.48
C ASN A 133 3.57 -18.34 -0.98
N LEU A 134 4.71 -18.61 -1.63
CA LEU A 134 4.89 -18.41 -3.07
C LEU A 134 3.93 -19.25 -3.91
N SER A 135 3.43 -20.39 -3.41
CA SER A 135 2.43 -21.17 -4.15
C SER A 135 1.06 -20.49 -4.14
N LEU A 136 0.68 -19.78 -3.07
CA LEU A 136 -0.50 -18.90 -3.08
C LEU A 136 -0.29 -17.77 -4.11
N ALA A 137 0.89 -17.16 -4.13
CA ALA A 137 1.21 -16.12 -5.09
C ALA A 137 1.07 -16.60 -6.55
N ASN A 138 1.67 -17.76 -6.87
CA ASN A 138 1.67 -18.34 -8.21
C ASN A 138 0.29 -18.88 -8.63
N ASN A 139 -0.51 -19.41 -7.69
CA ASN A 139 -1.84 -19.97 -7.99
C ASN A 139 -2.93 -18.90 -8.06
N THR A 140 -2.74 -17.76 -7.39
CA THR A 140 -3.74 -16.70 -7.33
C THR A 140 -3.48 -15.62 -8.38
N ILE A 141 -2.21 -15.34 -8.73
CA ILE A 141 -1.87 -14.22 -9.63
C ILE A 141 -0.68 -14.57 -10.51
N MET A 142 -0.89 -14.59 -11.83
CA MET A 142 0.22 -14.61 -12.78
C MET A 142 0.82 -13.21 -12.87
N LEU A 143 2.08 -13.07 -12.44
CA LEU A 143 2.84 -11.83 -12.54
C LEU A 143 3.78 -11.88 -13.74
N ASP A 144 3.62 -10.95 -14.65
CA ASP A 144 4.60 -10.65 -15.69
C ASP A 144 5.22 -9.26 -15.47
N GLU A 145 6.33 -9.02 -16.15
CA GLU A 145 7.13 -7.83 -15.97
C GLU A 145 6.42 -6.55 -16.41
N SER A 146 5.70 -6.57 -17.53
CA SER A 146 4.99 -5.40 -18.05
C SER A 146 3.91 -4.97 -17.07
N ARG A 147 3.12 -5.93 -16.60
CA ARG A 147 2.03 -5.68 -15.65
C ARG A 147 2.54 -5.15 -14.31
N ILE A 148 3.69 -5.64 -13.83
CA ILE A 148 4.31 -5.11 -12.60
C ILE A 148 4.89 -3.71 -12.79
N LYS A 149 5.45 -3.39 -13.96
CA LYS A 149 5.89 -2.01 -14.29
C LYS A 149 4.71 -1.03 -14.24
N ASP A 150 3.60 -1.39 -14.88
CA ASP A 150 2.38 -0.57 -14.88
C ASP A 150 1.78 -0.44 -13.46
N PHE A 151 1.87 -1.51 -12.66
CA PHE A 151 1.40 -1.51 -11.29
C PHE A 151 2.20 -0.56 -10.40
N VAL A 152 3.53 -0.60 -10.49
CA VAL A 152 4.41 0.31 -9.74
C VAL A 152 4.17 1.76 -10.16
N SER A 153 4.01 2.03 -11.45
CA SER A 153 3.67 3.37 -11.94
C SER A 153 2.34 3.87 -11.38
N SER A 154 1.32 3.01 -11.33
CA SER A 154 0.01 3.35 -10.78
C SER A 154 0.09 3.64 -9.28
N ILE A 155 0.85 2.84 -8.52
CA ILE A 155 1.04 3.04 -7.08
C ILE A 155 1.82 4.30 -6.77
N GLU A 156 2.82 4.64 -7.58
CA GLU A 156 3.53 5.90 -7.47
C GLU A 156 2.58 7.09 -7.64
N ASP A 157 1.70 7.06 -8.64
CA ASP A 157 0.70 8.12 -8.84
C ASP A 157 -0.25 8.24 -7.64
N ILE A 158 -0.76 7.11 -7.11
CA ILE A 158 -1.56 7.07 -5.89
C ILE A 158 -0.82 7.73 -4.71
N LEU A 159 0.42 7.31 -4.46
CA LEU A 159 1.22 7.80 -3.33
C LEU A 159 1.48 9.31 -3.45
N ASN A 160 1.79 9.79 -4.66
CA ASN A 160 2.04 11.21 -4.93
C ASN A 160 0.78 12.04 -4.72
N LYS A 161 -0.38 11.59 -5.22
CA LYS A 161 -1.65 12.30 -5.05
C LYS A 161 -2.14 12.31 -3.61
N ILE A 162 -2.03 11.19 -2.90
CA ILE A 162 -2.35 11.12 -1.46
C ILE A 162 -1.42 12.03 -0.67
N THR A 163 -0.12 11.98 -0.93
CA THR A 163 0.84 12.85 -0.24
C THR A 163 0.56 14.32 -0.48
N THR A 164 0.25 14.71 -1.72
CA THR A 164 -0.06 16.10 -2.08
C THR A 164 -1.35 16.57 -1.39
N LYS A 165 -2.40 15.75 -1.41
CA LYS A 165 -3.70 16.09 -0.84
C LYS A 165 -3.69 16.22 0.69
N PHE A 166 -2.86 15.44 1.37
CA PHE A 166 -2.79 15.37 2.83
C PHE A 166 -1.42 15.85 3.34
N SER A 167 -0.88 16.94 2.75
CA SER A 167 0.45 17.49 3.10
C SER A 167 0.42 18.51 4.24
#